data_AF-A0A127SHI9-F1
#
_entry.id   AF-A0A127SHI9-F1
#
_cell.length_a   1.000
_cell.length_b   1.000
_cell.length_c   1.000
_cell.angle_alpha   90.00
_cell.angle_beta   90.00
_cell.angle_gamma   90.00
#
_symmetry.space_group_name_H-M   'P 1'
#
loop_
_entity.id
_entity.type
_entity.pdbx_description
1 polymer ?
#
loop_
_entity_poly.entity_id
_entity_poly.type
_entity_poly.pdbx_seq_one_letter_code
_entity_poly.pdbx_strand_id
1 'polypeptide(L)' 'GVMPLLFATGAGAGSRIALGAAVVFGMALNTLLATVYIPNFYELMQKLQEKFSKKQ' A
#
# COMPACT_ATOMS: atom_id res chain seq x y z
N GLY A 1 -1.69 -15.33 -7.39
CA GLY A 1 -0.71 -14.29 -7.74
C GLY A 1 -1.23 -13.51 -8.93
N VAL A 2 -1.08 -12.19 -8.93
CA VAL A 2 -1.59 -11.29 -10.00
C VAL A 2 -0.66 -11.21 -11.22
N MET A 3 0.58 -11.69 -11.13
CA MET A 3 1.51 -11.78 -12.28
C MET A 3 0.91 -12.43 -13.54
N PRO A 4 0.24 -13.60 -13.48
CA PRO A 4 -0.37 -14.18 -14.67
C PRO A 4 -1.51 -13.35 -15.29
N LEU A 5 -2.11 -12.39 -14.56
CA LEU A 5 -3.10 -11.46 -15.14
C LEU A 5 -2.44 -10.38 -16.00
N LEU A 6 -1.20 -10.00 -15.70
CA LEU A 6 -0.41 -9.06 -16.52
C LEU A 6 0.00 -9.64 -17.87
N PHE A 7 0.09 -10.97 -17.97
CA PHE A 7 0.46 -11.68 -19.21
C PHE A 7 -0.72 -12.43 -19.83
N ALA A 8 -1.95 -12.22 -19.34
CA ALA A 8 -3.12 -12.90 -19.86
C ALA A 8 -3.45 -12.39 -21.28
N THR A 9 -3.37 -13.27 -22.27
CA THR A 9 -3.76 -12.99 -23.67
C THR A 9 -5.11 -13.63 -23.99
N GLY A 10 -6.01 -12.91 -24.69
CA GLY A 10 -7.35 -13.38 -25.07
C GLY A 10 -8.42 -12.29 -24.98
N ALA A 11 -9.70 -12.67 -25.17
CA ALA A 11 -10.82 -11.73 -25.03
C ALA A 11 -10.91 -11.19 -23.59
N GLY A 12 -10.94 -9.86 -23.44
CA GLY A 12 -10.92 -9.20 -22.13
C GLY A 12 -9.54 -9.14 -21.46
N ALA A 13 -8.46 -9.49 -22.17
CA ALA A 13 -7.08 -9.36 -21.70
C ALA A 13 -6.74 -7.95 -21.20
N GLY A 14 -7.16 -6.90 -21.93
CA GLY A 14 -6.89 -5.52 -21.53
C GLY A 14 -7.39 -5.17 -20.12
N SER A 15 -8.57 -5.66 -19.73
CA SER A 15 -9.12 -5.43 -18.40
C SER A 15 -8.32 -6.19 -17.31
N ARG A 16 -7.88 -7.41 -17.61
CA ARG A 16 -7.07 -8.24 -16.70
C ARG A 16 -5.67 -7.66 -16.50
N ILE A 17 -5.05 -7.15 -17.57
CA ILE A 17 -3.74 -6.50 -17.54
C ILE A 17 -3.83 -5.18 -16.77
N ALA A 18 -4.86 -4.35 -17.00
CA ALA A 18 -5.06 -3.11 -16.27
C ALA A 18 -5.24 -3.36 -14.75
N LEU A 19 -6.07 -4.33 -14.38
CA LEU A 19 -6.25 -4.73 -12.97
C LEU A 19 -4.94 -5.31 -12.38
N GLY A 20 -4.24 -6.16 -13.13
CA GLY A 20 -2.96 -6.72 -12.71
C GLY A 20 -1.91 -5.64 -12.47
N ALA A 21 -1.80 -4.65 -13.37
CA ALA A 21 -0.86 -3.54 -13.27
C ALA A 21 -1.19 -2.63 -12.08
N ALA A 22 -2.46 -2.28 -11.92
CA ALA A 22 -2.91 -1.46 -10.79
C ALA A 22 -2.59 -2.12 -9.44
N VAL A 23 -2.85 -3.43 -9.32
CA VAL A 23 -2.61 -4.15 -8.06
C VAL A 23 -1.11 -4.36 -7.80
N VAL A 24 -0.32 -4.74 -8.81
CA VAL A 24 1.13 -4.95 -8.65
C VAL A 24 1.83 -3.65 -8.27
N PHE A 25 1.52 -2.56 -8.97
CA PHE A 25 2.10 -1.26 -8.67
C PHE A 25 1.61 -0.73 -7.32
N GLY A 26 0.31 -0.90 -7.03
CA GLY A 26 -0.28 -0.53 -5.74
C GLY A 26 0.37 -1.26 -4.56
N MET A 27 0.62 -2.56 -4.69
CA MET A 27 1.33 -3.33 -3.65
C MET A 27 2.79 -2.90 -3.50
N ALA A 28 3.50 -2.68 -4.61
CA ALA A 28 4.90 -2.26 -4.58
C ALA A 28 5.08 -0.86 -3.96
N LEU A 29 4.21 0.08 -4.31
CA LEU A 29 4.18 1.40 -3.67
C LEU A 29 3.78 1.28 -2.21
N ASN A 30 2.76 0.47 -1.90
CA ASN A 30 2.30 0.29 -0.53
C ASN A 30 3.41 -0.24 0.36
N THR A 31 4.20 -1.24 -0.07
CA THR A 31 5.32 -1.73 0.73
C THR A 31 6.40 -0.68 0.92
N LEU A 32 6.79 0.03 -0.14
CA LEU A 32 7.83 1.06 -0.07
C LEU A 32 7.43 2.21 0.86
N LEU A 33 6.20 2.71 0.68
CA LEU A 33 5.67 3.80 1.49
C LEU A 33 5.40 3.34 2.92
N ALA A 34 4.76 2.18 3.13
CA ALA A 34 4.49 1.66 4.47
C ALA A 34 5.76 1.52 5.30
N THR A 35 6.84 0.94 4.75
CA THR A 35 8.09 0.76 5.49
C THR A 35 8.70 2.10 5.95
N VAL A 36 8.56 3.17 5.16
CA VAL A 36 9.11 4.49 5.50
C VAL A 36 8.15 5.33 6.34
N TYR A 37 6.85 5.28 6.05
CA TYR A 37 5.84 6.15 6.67
C TYR A 37 5.30 5.63 7.99
N ILE A 38 5.17 4.31 8.16
CA ILE A 38 4.67 3.72 9.41
C ILE A 38 5.49 4.17 10.63
N PRO A 39 6.84 4.10 10.66
CA PRO A 39 7.59 4.51 11.85
C PRO A 39 7.41 6.00 12.16
N ASN A 40 7.47 6.88 11.14
CA ASN A 40 7.26 8.31 11.33
C ASN A 40 5.86 8.64 11.85
N PHE A 41 4.85 7.94 11.33
CA PHE A 41 3.46 8.13 11.76
C PHE A 41 3.20 7.57 13.15
N TYR A 42 3.85 6.45 13.50
CA TYR A 42 3.81 5.86 14.83
C TYR A 42 4.41 6.80 15.87
N GLU A 43 5.60 7.38 15.62
CA GLU A 43 6.18 8.37 16.51
C GLU A 43 5.29 9.61 16.67
N LEU A 44 4.66 10.08 15.59
CA LEU A 44 3.71 11.19 15.64
C LEU A 44 2.52 10.86 16.55
N MET A 45 1.91 9.69 16.37
CA MET A 45 0.78 9.25 17.19
C MET A 45 1.19 8.99 18.64
N GLN A 46 2.38 8.45 18.89
CA GLN A 46 2.92 8.28 20.23
C GLN A 46 3.11 9.64 20.91
N LYS A 47 3.70 10.63 20.23
CA LYS A 47 3.84 11.99 20.77
C LYS A 47 2.49 12.68 21.03
N LEU A 48 1.50 12.46 20.16
CA LEU A 48 0.14 12.96 20.38
C LEU A 48 -0.51 12.29 21.59
N GLN A 49 -0.37 10.96 21.71
CA GLN A 49 -0.91 10.20 22.82
C GLN A 49 -0.23 10.58 24.14
N GLU A 50 1.09 10.75 24.19
CA GLU A 50 1.81 11.23 25.38
C GLU A 50 1.34 12.63 25.79
N LYS A 51 1.18 13.55 24.83
CA LYS A 51 0.64 14.89 25.12
C LYS A 51 -0.79 14.88 25.65
N PHE A 52 -1.64 13.97 25.16
CA PHE A 52 -3.00 13.81 25.66
C PHE A 52 -3.06 13.07 27.00
N SER A 53 -2.21 12.08 27.21
CA SER A 53 -2.17 11.28 28.44
C SER A 53 -1.51 12.01 29.61
N LYS A 54 -0.66 13.02 29.36
CA LYS A 54 -0.08 13.88 30.42
C LYS A 54 -1.06 14.93 30.97
N LYS A 55 -2.31 14.94 30.50
CA LYS A 55 -3.38 15.84 30.98
C LYS A 55 -4.34 15.17 31.98
N GLN A 56 -3.97 14.03 32.55
CA GLN A 56 -4.60 13.46 33.74
C GLN A 56 -3.61 13.45 34.90
#